data_AF-A0A482V5X3-F1
#
_entry.id   AF-A0A482V5X3-F1
#
_cell.length_a   1.000
_cell.length_b   1.000
_cell.length_c   1.000
_cell.angle_alpha   90.00
_cell.angle_beta   90.00
_cell.angle_gamma   90.00
#
_symmetry.space_group_name_H-M   'P 1'
#
loop_
_entity.id
_entity.type
_entity.pdbx_description
1 polymer ?
#
loop_
_entity_poly.entity_id
_entity_poly.type
_entity_poly.pdbx_seq_one_letter_code
_entity_poly.pdbx_strand_id
1 'polypeptide(L)'
;MKQMNKKKLPYLRSYAPPDITYYEGLAIQGQHSREIYLVKQQRRHAFPDFNTFLKMGFGIDKVKMVDRDIIAALPLGDPLISIP
;
A
#
# COMPACT_ATOMS: atom_id res chain seq x y z
N MET A 1 28.09 30.94 3.83
CA MET A 1 26.78 30.33 4.11
C MET A 1 26.87 28.85 3.77
N LYS A 2 26.75 27.96 4.77
CA LYS A 2 26.95 26.51 4.57
C LYS A 2 25.69 25.93 3.95
N GLN A 3 25.74 25.59 2.66
CA GLN A 3 24.61 25.00 1.94
C GLN A 3 24.30 23.63 2.56
N MET A 4 23.15 23.53 3.23
CA MET A 4 22.76 22.33 3.95
C MET A 4 22.24 21.29 2.95
N ASN A 5 22.96 20.17 2.84
CA ASN A 5 22.61 19.08 1.94
C ASN A 5 21.36 18.38 2.46
N LYS A 6 20.20 18.60 1.81
CA LYS A 6 18.87 18.08 2.19
C LYS A 6 18.78 16.53 2.27
N LYS A 7 19.86 15.82 1.91
CA LYS A 7 19.97 14.35 1.95
C LYS A 7 20.38 13.77 3.31
N LYS A 8 20.59 14.58 4.37
CA LYS A 8 21.19 14.14 5.65
C LYS A 8 20.29 14.27 6.89
N LEU A 9 18.97 14.10 6.78
CA LEU A 9 18.08 14.12 7.95
C LEU A 9 17.25 12.84 8.02
N PRO A 10 17.86 11.69 8.39
CA PRO A 10 17.15 10.41 8.50
C PRO A 10 16.04 10.44 9.56
N TYR A 11 16.16 11.30 10.58
CA TYR A 11 15.18 11.40 11.66
C TYR A 11 13.89 12.16 11.29
N LEU A 12 13.89 13.01 10.25
CA LEU A 12 12.65 13.62 9.75
C LEU A 12 11.79 12.60 9.00
N ARG A 13 12.40 11.59 8.36
CA ARG A 13 11.68 10.46 7.76
C ARG A 13 10.99 9.59 8.81
N SER A 14 11.58 9.42 9.99
CA SER A 14 10.99 8.59 11.06
C SER A 14 9.79 9.23 11.77
N TYR A 15 9.52 10.52 11.56
CA TYR A 15 8.33 11.21 12.10
C TYR A 15 7.39 11.75 11.02
N ALA A 16 7.79 11.70 9.75
CA ALA A 16 6.87 12.03 8.67
C ALA A 16 5.82 10.93 8.59
N PRO A 17 4.51 11.26 8.54
CA PRO A 17 3.49 10.26 8.27
C PRO A 17 3.86 9.53 6.97
N PRO A 18 3.64 8.20 6.92
CA PRO A 18 3.98 7.44 5.74
C PRO A 18 3.28 8.03 4.51
N ASP A 19 4.02 8.16 3.41
CA ASP A 19 3.45 8.64 2.16
C ASP A 19 2.56 7.54 1.55
N ILE A 20 1.31 7.52 1.98
CA ILE A 20 0.32 6.54 1.53
C ILE A 20 -0.07 6.75 0.07
N THR A 21 0.15 7.94 -0.51
CA THR A 21 -0.23 8.26 -1.89
C THR A 21 0.60 7.51 -2.91
N TYR A 22 1.84 7.14 -2.56
CA TYR A 22 2.70 6.28 -3.35
C TYR A 22 2.05 4.92 -3.70
N TYR A 23 1.16 4.42 -2.83
CA TYR A 23 0.58 3.10 -3.00
C TYR A 23 -0.70 3.09 -3.85
N GLU A 24 -1.24 4.24 -4.24
CA GLU A 24 -2.47 4.33 -5.03
C GLU A 24 -2.40 3.49 -6.31
N GLY A 25 -3.39 2.62 -6.52
CA GLY A 25 -3.46 1.68 -7.65
C GLY A 25 -2.59 0.42 -7.49
N LEU A 26 -1.83 0.27 -6.41
CA LEU A 26 -1.00 -0.90 -6.15
C LEU A 26 -1.73 -1.94 -5.30
N ALA A 27 -1.42 -3.21 -5.56
CA ALA A 27 -1.72 -4.30 -4.64
C ALA A 27 -0.65 -4.35 -3.55
N ILE A 28 -1.08 -4.33 -2.29
CA ILE A 28 -0.20 -4.36 -1.11
C ILE A 28 -0.52 -5.54 -0.19
N GLN A 29 0.49 -5.99 0.54
CA GLN A 29 0.37 -7.04 1.56
C GLN A 29 1.22 -6.67 2.77
N GLY A 30 0.67 -6.82 3.98
CA GLY A 30 1.45 -6.62 5.20
C GLY A 30 2.46 -7.75 5.42
N GLN A 31 3.67 -7.46 5.90
CA GLN A 31 4.74 -8.46 6.14
C GLN A 31 4.33 -9.72 6.92
N HIS A 32 3.32 -9.62 7.80
CA HIS A 32 2.81 -10.74 8.59
C HIS A 32 1.34 -11.08 8.30
N SER A 33 0.78 -10.53 7.22
CA SER A 33 -0.58 -10.84 6.75
C SER A 33 -0.53 -11.65 5.47
N ARG A 34 -1.50 -12.54 5.28
CA ARG A 34 -1.71 -13.25 4.00
C ARG A 34 -2.67 -12.51 3.08
N GLU A 35 -3.30 -11.46 3.57
CA GLU A 35 -4.35 -10.75 2.87
C GLU A 35 -3.76 -9.66 1.97
N ILE A 36 -4.18 -9.65 0.71
CA ILE A 36 -3.76 -8.69 -0.30
C ILE A 36 -4.88 -7.66 -0.47
N TYR A 37 -4.52 -6.39 -0.52
CA TYR A 37 -5.46 -5.29 -0.71
C TYR A 37 -5.08 -4.44 -1.91
N LEU A 38 -6.06 -3.91 -2.62
CA LEU A 38 -5.86 -2.82 -3.57
C LEU A 38 -5.94 -1.48 -2.82
N VAL A 39 -4.98 -0.60 -3.04
CA VAL A 39 -5.11 0.79 -2.59
C VAL A 39 -5.85 1.60 -3.64
N LYS A 40 -6.97 2.19 -3.27
CA LYS A 40 -7.77 3.07 -4.12
C LYS A 40 -8.41 4.16 -3.26
N GLN A 41 -8.39 5.40 -3.73
CA GLN A 41 -8.89 6.56 -2.98
C GLN A 41 -8.27 6.64 -1.58
N GLN A 42 -6.97 6.33 -1.45
CA GLN A 42 -6.23 6.30 -0.18
C GLN A 42 -6.82 5.33 0.87
N ARG A 43 -7.61 4.34 0.45
CA ARG A 43 -8.15 3.27 1.29
C ARG A 43 -7.67 1.92 0.76
N ARG A 44 -7.58 0.93 1.64
CA ARG A 44 -7.27 -0.45 1.26
C ARG A 44 -8.56 -1.24 1.09
N HIS A 45 -8.73 -1.88 -0.06
CA HIS A 45 -9.90 -2.66 -0.43
C HIS A 45 -9.51 -4.12 -0.59
N ALA A 46 -10.21 -5.02 0.09
CA ALA A 46 -9.96 -6.44 -0.03
C ALA A 46 -10.40 -6.93 -1.42
N PHE A 47 -9.62 -7.83 -2.02
CA PHE A 47 -10.11 -8.61 -3.14
C PHE A 47 -11.10 -9.66 -2.62
N PRO A 48 -12.27 -9.85 -3.24
CA PRO A 48 -13.24 -10.84 -2.80
C PRO A 48 -12.77 -12.27 -3.02
N ASP A 49 -11.94 -12.48 -4.05
CA ASP A 49 -11.39 -13.76 -4.44
C ASP A 49 -10.15 -13.57 -5.33
N PHE A 50 -9.35 -14.64 -5.46
CA PHE A 50 -8.12 -14.62 -6.25
C PHE A 50 -8.37 -14.51 -7.76
N ASN A 51 -9.53 -14.96 -8.25
CA ASN A 51 -9.88 -14.87 -9.67
C ASN A 51 -10.10 -13.40 -10.08
N THR A 52 -10.76 -12.62 -9.23
CA THR A 52 -10.95 -11.17 -9.39
C THR A 52 -9.61 -10.44 -9.40
N PHE A 53 -8.69 -10.80 -8.49
CA PHE A 53 -7.32 -10.26 -8.46
C PHE A 53 -6.61 -10.45 -9.82
N LEU A 54 -6.65 -11.65 -10.38
CA LEU A 54 -6.03 -11.95 -11.68
C LEU A 54 -6.73 -11.23 -12.84
N LYS A 55 -8.07 -11.21 -12.87
CA LYS A 55 -8.85 -10.55 -13.93
C LYS A 55 -8.69 -9.04 -13.95
N MET A 56 -8.42 -8.43 -12.80
CA MET A 56 -8.05 -7.02 -12.69
C MET A 56 -6.61 -6.73 -13.17
N GLY A 57 -5.86 -7.77 -13.59
CA GLY A 57 -4.52 -7.65 -14.16
C GLY A 57 -3.40 -7.66 -13.13
N PHE A 58 -3.68 -7.99 -11.85
CA PHE A 58 -2.64 -8.09 -10.84
C PHE A 58 -1.97 -9.46 -10.84
N GLY A 59 -0.70 -9.48 -10.47
CA GLY A 59 0.12 -10.68 -10.29
C GLY A 59 0.74 -10.68 -8.89
N ILE A 60 0.92 -11.86 -8.30
CA ILE A 60 1.52 -12.02 -6.97
C ILE A 60 2.94 -11.41 -6.92
N ASP A 61 3.69 -11.51 -8.03
CA ASP A 61 5.03 -10.93 -8.17
C ASP A 61 5.04 -9.39 -8.13
N LYS A 62 3.89 -8.75 -8.36
CA LYS A 62 3.72 -7.28 -8.31
C LYS A 62 3.21 -6.77 -6.97
N VAL A 63 2.78 -7.66 -6.08
CA VAL A 63 2.29 -7.28 -4.75
C VAL A 63 3.42 -6.65 -3.94
N LYS A 64 3.18 -5.45 -3.42
CA LYS A 64 4.14 -4.75 -2.58
C LYS A 64 3.98 -5.17 -1.13
N MET A 65 5.02 -5.81 -0.60
CA MET A 65 5.13 -6.01 0.84
C MET A 65 5.38 -4.67 1.52
N VAL A 66 4.56 -4.37 2.53
CA VAL A 66 4.62 -3.12 3.29
C VAL A 66 4.67 -3.39 4.80
N ASP A 67 5.23 -2.45 5.54
CA ASP A 67 5.26 -2.49 6.99
C ASP A 67 3.84 -2.30 7.58
N ARG A 68 3.68 -2.72 8.83
CA ARG A 68 2.42 -2.61 9.56
C ARG A 68 1.91 -1.17 9.63
N ASP A 69 2.81 -0.20 9.76
CA ASP A 69 2.45 1.22 9.89
C ASP A 69 1.80 1.76 8.61
N ILE A 70 2.21 1.27 7.43
CA ILE A 70 1.58 1.60 6.15
C ILE A 70 0.16 1.02 6.08
N ILE A 71 0.00 -0.25 6.47
CA ILE A 71 -1.31 -0.91 6.51
C ILE A 71 -2.25 -0.19 7.48
N ALA A 72 -1.75 0.25 8.64
CA ALA A 72 -2.51 0.97 9.64
C ALA A 72 -2.89 2.39 9.19
N ALA A 73 -2.03 3.05 8.39
CA ALA A 73 -2.30 4.37 7.84
C ALA A 73 -3.33 4.37 6.70
N LEU A 74 -3.61 3.22 6.07
CA LEU A 74 -4.63 3.06 5.04
C LEU A 74 -5.95 2.54 5.65
N PRO A 75 -7.01 3.37 5.74
CA PRO A 75 -8.30 2.93 6.25
C PRO A 75 -8.86 1.79 5.40
N LEU A 76 -9.53 0.84 6.04
CA LEU A 76 -10.25 -0.22 5.32
C LEU A 76 -11.44 0.39 4.57
N GLY A 77 -11.54 0.12 3.28
CA GLY A 77 -12.68 0.41 2.43
C GLY A 77 -13.56 -0.83 2.23
N ASP A 78 -14.65 -0.67 1.48
CA ASP A 78 -15.51 -1.79 1.09
C ASP A 78 -14.72 -2.79 0.22
N PRO A 79 -14.99 -4.09 0.29
CA PRO A 79 -14.39 -5.06 -0.62
C PRO A 79 -14.64 -4.69 -2.09
N LEU A 80 -13.73 -5.09 -2.97
CA LEU A 80 -13.91 -4.93 -4.41
C LEU A 80 -15.07 -5.81 -4.89
N ILE A 81 -15.70 -5.38 -5.98
CA ILE A 81 -16.74 -6.17 -6.66
C ILE A 81 -16.06 -7.37 -7.33
N SER A 82 -16.62 -8.57 -7.12
CA SER A 82 -16.13 -9.79 -7.76
C SER A 82 -16.39 -9.73 -9.27
N ILE A 83 -15.43 -10.21 -10.06
CA ILE A 83 -15.54 -10.27 -11.52
C ILE A 83 -15.79 -11.74 -11.93
N PRO A 84 -17.02 -12.08 -12.38
CA PRO A 84 -17.42 -13.44 -12.73
C PRO A 84 -16.68 -13.97 -13.94
#